data_AF-A0A1E3Y352-F1
#
_entry.id   AF-A0A1E3Y352-F1
#
_cell.length_a   1.000
_cell.length_b   1.000
_cell.length_c   1.000
_cell.angle_alpha   90.00
_cell.angle_beta   90.00
_cell.angle_gamma   90.00
#
_symmetry.space_group_name_H-M   'P 1'
#
loop_
_entity.id
_entity.type
_entity.pdbx_description
1 polymer ?
#
loop_
_entity_poly.entity_id
_entity_poly.type
_entity_poly.pdbx_seq_one_letter_code
_entity_poly.pdbx_strand_id
1 'polypeptide(L)'
;MAEHAHAHAHGAGHGDAFYVRIWAILLVLLFVSVIGPEFGIRVVTLITAFGVAIVKAYMVGRHFMHLGIERKWVVWILAMMMAFVVLMFAGIAPDVQLHNGQNWIKLYEEPAPGSGAHGH
;
A
#
# COMPACT_ATOMS: atom_id res chain seq x y z
N MET A 1 44.07 22.78 -25.74
CA MET A 1 43.59 21.81 -26.75
C MET A 1 42.36 21.14 -26.16
N ALA A 2 41.19 21.64 -26.54
CA ALA A 2 39.90 21.02 -26.27
C ALA A 2 39.73 19.75 -27.14
N GLU A 3 38.67 18.99 -26.89
CA GLU A 3 38.31 17.69 -27.51
C GLU A 3 39.15 16.53 -26.97
N HIS A 4 38.59 15.59 -26.23
CA HIS A 4 37.56 14.67 -26.68
C HIS A 4 36.49 14.43 -25.59
N ALA A 5 35.42 15.22 -25.62
CA ALA A 5 34.13 14.80 -25.06
C ALA A 5 33.49 13.81 -26.05
N HIS A 6 34.01 12.58 -26.09
CA HIS A 6 33.38 11.51 -26.86
C HIS A 6 32.16 11.03 -26.09
N ALA A 7 31.02 11.52 -26.56
CA ALA A 7 29.70 10.98 -26.31
C ALA A 7 29.72 9.45 -26.51
N HIS A 8 29.71 8.71 -25.41
CA HIS A 8 29.34 7.30 -25.41
C HIS A 8 27.81 7.18 -25.51
N ALA A 9 27.28 7.57 -26.67
CA ALA A 9 25.93 7.28 -27.11
C ALA A 9 25.91 5.97 -27.90
N HIS A 10 26.27 4.85 -27.25
CA HIS A 10 26.21 3.53 -27.87
C HIS A 10 25.74 2.51 -26.85
N GLY A 11 24.44 2.19 -26.90
CA GLY A 11 23.84 1.13 -26.07
C GLY A 11 22.44 1.43 -25.54
N ALA A 12 21.59 2.19 -26.24
CA ALA A 12 20.16 2.27 -25.93
C ALA A 12 19.48 0.95 -26.34
N GLY A 13 19.80 -0.12 -25.61
CA GLY A 13 19.11 -1.39 -25.70
C GLY A 13 17.64 -1.17 -25.35
N HIS A 14 16.74 -1.75 -26.15
CA HIS A 14 15.30 -1.54 -26.14
C HIS A 14 14.57 -1.74 -24.77
N GLY A 15 15.27 -2.11 -23.69
CA GLY A 15 14.72 -2.25 -22.34
C GLY A 15 14.73 -0.95 -21.51
N ASP A 16 15.81 -0.16 -21.52
CA ASP A 16 16.00 0.93 -20.55
C ASP A 16 15.05 2.11 -20.80
N ALA A 17 14.84 2.46 -22.07
CA ALA A 17 13.92 3.53 -22.46
C ALA A 17 12.47 3.23 -22.03
N PHE A 18 12.08 1.96 -21.96
CA PHE A 18 10.75 1.55 -21.53
C PHE A 18 10.54 1.77 -20.02
N TYR A 19 11.51 1.37 -19.19
CA TYR A 19 11.44 1.61 -17.74
C TYR A 19 11.48 3.10 -17.39
N VAL A 20 12.31 3.88 -18.08
CA VAL A 20 12.36 5.34 -17.91
C VAL A 20 11.01 5.98 -18.28
N ARG A 21 10.34 5.50 -19.32
CA ARG A 21 9.00 5.98 -19.70
C ARG A 21 7.96 5.70 -18.62
N ILE A 22 7.96 4.49 -18.05
CA ILE A 22 7.03 4.14 -16.96
C ILE A 22 7.33 4.97 -15.71
N TRP A 23 8.60 5.12 -15.37
CA TRP A 23 9.02 6.00 -14.27
C TRP A 23 8.52 7.43 -14.45
N ALA A 24 8.65 8.00 -15.66
CA ALA A 24 8.16 9.34 -15.96
C ALA A 24 6.64 9.44 -15.80
N ILE A 25 5.88 8.43 -16.25
CA ILE A 25 4.43 8.38 -16.03
C ILE A 25 4.11 8.35 -14.53
N LEU A 26 4.79 7.52 -13.74
CA LEU A 26 4.61 7.47 -12.30
C LEU A 26 4.93 8.80 -11.61
N LEU A 27 5.93 9.54 -12.10
CA LEU A 27 6.28 10.87 -11.62
C LEU A 27 5.17 11.88 -11.93
N VAL A 28 4.57 11.83 -13.11
CA VAL A 28 3.41 12.68 -13.44
C VAL A 28 2.21 12.34 -12.55
N LEU A 29 1.91 11.05 -12.34
CA LEU A 29 0.85 10.63 -11.41
C LEU A 29 1.11 11.11 -9.98
N LEU A 30 2.37 11.18 -9.55
CA LEU A 30 2.74 11.76 -8.26
C LEU A 30 2.35 13.24 -8.18
N PHE A 31 2.71 14.04 -9.18
CA PHE A 31 2.36 15.46 -9.20
C PHE A 31 0.84 15.66 -9.22
N VAL A 32 0.10 14.86 -9.99
CA VAL A 32 -1.37 14.89 -9.99
C VAL A 32 -1.92 14.55 -8.59
N SER A 33 -1.34 13.59 -7.89
CA SER A 33 -1.74 13.23 -6.53
C SER A 33 -1.45 14.32 -5.49
N VAL A 34 -0.42 15.14 -5.69
CA VAL A 34 -0.05 16.23 -4.78
C VAL A 34 -0.89 17.47 -5.04
N ILE A 35 -1.19 17.77 -6.31
CA ILE A 35 -1.94 18.98 -6.70
C ILE A 35 -3.46 18.74 -6.61
N GLY A 36 -3.94 17.52 -6.86
CA GLY A 36 -5.36 17.18 -6.82
C GLY A 36 -6.09 17.53 -5.51
N PRO A 37 -5.48 17.36 -4.32
CA PRO A 37 -6.07 17.77 -3.05
C PRO A 37 -6.29 19.27 -2.88
N GLU A 38 -5.51 20.12 -3.57
CA GLU A 38 -5.57 21.58 -3.43
C GLU A 38 -6.86 22.21 -3.99
N PHE A 39 -7.64 21.45 -4.77
CA PHE A 39 -8.93 21.92 -5.30
C PHE A 39 -10.05 21.97 -4.25
N GLY A 40 -9.80 21.56 -3.00
CA GLY A 40 -10.70 21.76 -1.85
C GLY A 40 -12.01 20.96 -1.84
N ILE A 41 -12.34 20.25 -2.93
CA ILE A 41 -13.56 19.44 -3.03
C ILE A 41 -13.26 18.03 -2.55
N ARG A 42 -13.64 17.73 -1.30
CA ARG A 42 -13.33 16.46 -0.60
C ARG A 42 -13.63 15.20 -1.44
N VAL A 43 -14.79 15.14 -2.09
CA VAL A 43 -15.18 13.95 -2.87
C VAL A 43 -14.29 13.79 -4.11
N VAL A 44 -14.00 14.87 -4.82
CA VAL A 44 -13.13 14.85 -5.99
C VAL A 44 -11.72 14.46 -5.56
N THR A 45 -11.20 15.03 -4.47
CA THR A 45 -9.91 14.67 -3.89
C THR A 45 -9.83 13.18 -3.56
N LEU A 46 -10.85 12.59 -2.93
CA LEU A 46 -10.87 11.17 -2.60
C LEU A 46 -10.85 10.30 -3.86
N ILE A 47 -11.71 10.60 -4.84
CA ILE A 47 -11.76 9.86 -6.11
C ILE A 47 -10.42 9.94 -6.84
N THR A 48 -9.83 11.15 -6.94
CA THR A 48 -8.54 11.36 -7.58
C THR A 48 -7.42 10.63 -6.83
N ALA A 49 -7.36 10.74 -5.50
CA ALA A 49 -6.32 10.09 -4.70
C ALA A 49 -6.38 8.55 -4.81
N PHE A 50 -7.56 7.95 -4.62
CA PHE A 50 -7.72 6.50 -4.73
C PHE A 50 -7.56 6.02 -6.17
N GLY A 51 -8.09 6.75 -7.16
CA GLY A 51 -7.95 6.41 -8.57
C GLY A 51 -6.49 6.39 -9.01
N VAL A 52 -5.73 7.45 -8.69
CA VAL A 52 -4.29 7.54 -8.98
C VAL A 52 -3.51 6.44 -8.25
N ALA A 53 -3.84 6.14 -7.00
CA ALA A 53 -3.20 5.06 -6.24
C ALA A 53 -3.39 3.68 -6.89
N ILE A 54 -4.61 3.37 -7.37
CA ILE A 54 -4.90 2.10 -8.07
C ILE A 54 -4.09 2.00 -9.37
N VAL A 55 -4.08 3.05 -10.19
CA VAL A 55 -3.34 3.06 -11.47
C VAL A 55 -1.84 2.87 -11.21
N LYS A 56 -1.28 3.58 -10.23
CA LYS A 56 0.12 3.45 -9.82
C LYS A 56 0.44 2.03 -9.38
N ALA A 57 -0.37 1.45 -8.48
CA ALA A 57 -0.17 0.09 -7.99
C ALA A 57 -0.20 -0.94 -9.12
N TYR A 58 -1.14 -0.80 -10.07
CA TYR A 58 -1.22 -1.67 -11.24
C TYR A 58 0.02 -1.55 -12.13
N MET A 59 0.46 -0.33 -12.45
CA MET A 59 1.64 -0.11 -13.29
C MET A 59 2.91 -0.68 -12.64
N VAL A 60 3.08 -0.49 -11.34
CA VAL A 60 4.22 -1.03 -10.59
C VAL A 60 4.18 -2.56 -10.57
N GLY A 61 3.03 -3.15 -10.24
CA GLY A 61 2.87 -4.60 -10.20
C GLY A 61 3.15 -5.26 -11.55
N ARG A 62 2.64 -4.68 -12.64
CA ARG A 62 2.83 -5.25 -13.98
C ARG A 62 4.24 -5.09 -14.51
N HIS A 63 4.86 -3.93 -14.32
CA HIS A 63 6.10 -3.58 -15.02
C HIS A 63 7.37 -3.68 -14.16
N PHE A 64 7.29 -3.38 -12.87
CA PHE A 64 8.46 -3.42 -11.97
C PHE A 64 8.51 -4.70 -11.11
N MET A 65 7.35 -5.33 -10.86
CA MET A 65 7.26 -6.61 -10.14
C MET A 65 7.05 -7.80 -11.08
N HIS A 66 7.03 -7.56 -12.41
CA HIS A 66 6.89 -8.56 -13.48
C HIS A 66 5.68 -9.52 -13.35
N LEU A 67 4.64 -9.12 -12.60
CA LEU A 67 3.47 -9.96 -12.32
C LEU A 67 2.66 -10.35 -13.57
N GLY A 68 2.86 -9.64 -14.69
CA GLY A 68 2.23 -9.96 -15.96
C GLY A 68 2.88 -11.12 -16.72
N ILE A 69 4.15 -11.44 -16.40
CA ILE A 69 4.93 -12.53 -17.03
C ILE A 69 4.98 -13.75 -16.10
N GLU A 70 4.97 -13.51 -14.79
CA GLU A 70 5.02 -14.54 -13.77
C GLU A 70 3.77 -15.43 -13.70
N ARG A 71 3.91 -16.54 -12.96
CA ARG A 71 2.82 -17.50 -12.75
C ARG A 71 1.65 -16.84 -12.02
N LYS A 72 0.43 -17.03 -12.53
CA LYS A 72 -0.82 -16.46 -11.98
C LYS A 72 -1.00 -16.68 -10.47
N TRP A 73 -0.47 -17.78 -9.91
CA TRP A 73 -0.55 -18.06 -8.48
C TRP A 73 0.17 -17.02 -7.60
N VAL A 74 1.24 -16.38 -8.11
CA VAL A 74 1.95 -15.28 -7.41
C VAL A 74 1.01 -14.09 -7.19
N VAL A 75 0.21 -13.75 -8.21
CA VAL A 75 -0.79 -12.67 -8.11
C VAL A 75 -1.86 -13.01 -7.07
N TRP A 76 -2.30 -14.27 -7.02
CA TRP A 76 -3.27 -14.73 -6.02
C TRP A 76 -2.73 -14.67 -4.59
N ILE A 77 -1.45 -15.05 -4.37
CA ILE A 77 -0.82 -14.91 -3.06
C ILE A 77 -0.72 -13.43 -2.67
N LEU A 78 -0.25 -12.57 -3.57
CA LEU A 78 -0.13 -11.14 -3.29
C LEU A 78 -1.49 -10.52 -2.95
N ALA A 79 -2.54 -10.91 -3.70
CA ALA A 79 -3.92 -10.50 -3.41
C ALA A 79 -4.39 -11.01 -2.04
N MET A 80 -4.03 -12.25 -1.67
CA MET A 80 -4.34 -12.80 -0.34
C MET A 80 -3.64 -12.02 0.78
N MET A 81 -2.36 -11.64 0.60
CA MET A 81 -1.63 -10.82 1.56
C MET A 81 -2.28 -9.44 1.72
N MET A 82 -2.72 -8.83 0.61
CA MET A 82 -3.47 -7.57 0.65
C MET A 82 -4.79 -7.74 1.42
N ALA A 83 -5.52 -8.83 1.18
CA ALA A 83 -6.76 -9.14 1.89
C ALA A 83 -6.52 -9.29 3.40
N PHE A 84 -5.41 -9.92 3.82
CA PHE A 84 -5.05 -10.01 5.23
C PHE A 84 -4.70 -8.66 5.85
N VAL A 85 -4.02 -7.77 5.13
CA VAL A 85 -3.77 -6.40 5.60
C VAL A 85 -5.08 -5.64 5.80
N VAL A 86 -6.02 -5.78 4.85
CA VAL A 86 -7.36 -5.16 4.96
C VAL A 86 -8.15 -5.75 6.13
N LEU A 87 -8.12 -7.08 6.30
CA LEU A 87 -8.78 -7.78 7.40
C LEU A 87 -8.20 -7.35 8.75
N MET A 88 -6.88 -7.31 8.87
CA MET A 88 -6.17 -6.83 10.06
C MET A 88 -6.58 -5.40 10.37
N PHE A 89 -6.55 -4.50 9.38
CA PHE A 89 -6.97 -3.11 9.54
C PHE A 89 -8.42 -3.02 10.00
N ALA A 90 -9.34 -3.76 9.39
CA ALA A 90 -10.74 -3.79 9.78
C ALA A 90 -10.95 -4.33 11.21
N GLY A 91 -10.13 -5.29 11.65
CA GLY A 91 -10.17 -5.84 13.00
C GLY A 91 -9.71 -4.85 14.08
N ILE A 92 -8.68 -4.04 13.79
CA ILE A 92 -8.16 -3.02 14.74
C ILE A 92 -8.90 -1.68 14.64
N ALA A 93 -9.57 -1.40 13.53
CA ALA A 93 -10.28 -0.14 13.28
C ALA A 93 -11.28 0.22 14.39
N PRO A 94 -12.19 -0.67 14.86
CA PRO A 94 -13.14 -0.30 15.90
C PRO A 94 -12.48 0.00 17.25
N ASP A 95 -11.33 -0.60 17.53
CA ASP A 95 -10.59 -0.39 18.78
C ASP A 95 -9.87 0.98 18.79
N VAL A 96 -9.27 1.37 17.65
CA VAL A 96 -8.44 2.57 17.55
C VAL A 96 -9.23 3.83 17.13
N GLN A 97 -10.22 3.68 16.25
CA GLN A 97 -10.86 4.84 15.59
C GLN A 97 -12.14 5.32 16.28
N LEU A 98 -12.76 4.49 17.12
CA LEU A 98 -13.92 4.90 17.91
C LEU A 98 -13.45 5.64 19.17
N HIS A 99 -14.05 6.80 19.44
CA HIS A 99 -13.76 7.58 20.64
C HIS A 99 -14.37 6.96 21.91
N ASN A 100 -15.23 5.94 21.76
CA ASN A 100 -15.89 5.20 22.81
C ASN A 100 -15.62 3.69 22.64
N GLY A 101 -15.11 3.05 23.69
CA GLY A 101 -14.93 1.60 23.72
C GLY A 101 -16.25 0.84 23.81
N GLN A 102 -16.23 -0.47 23.57
CA GLN A 102 -17.43 -1.33 23.60
C GLN A 102 -17.96 -1.64 25.02
N ASN A 103 -17.53 -0.90 26.06
CA ASN A 103 -17.94 -1.07 27.47
C ASN A 103 -18.05 -2.54 27.91
N TRP A 104 -16.98 -3.31 27.68
CA TRP A 104 -17.00 -4.73 28.00
C TRP A 104 -16.96 -4.94 29.52
N ILE A 105 -18.04 -5.48 30.08
CA ILE A 105 -18.19 -5.76 31.51
C ILE A 105 -17.74 -7.21 31.76
N LYS A 106 -16.74 -7.41 32.62
CA LYS A 106 -16.37 -8.75 33.08
C LYS A 106 -17.49 -9.30 33.97
N LEU A 107 -18.16 -10.37 33.51
CA LEU A 107 -19.21 -11.05 34.28
C LEU A 107 -18.66 -12.06 35.29
N TYR A 108 -17.36 -12.33 35.24
CA TYR A 108 -16.69 -13.27 36.13
C TYR A 108 -15.63 -12.53 36.94
N GLU A 109 -15.67 -12.75 38.25
CA GLU A 109 -14.67 -12.31 39.20
C GLU A 109 -13.68 -13.45 39.41
N GLU A 110 -12.41 -13.20 39.11
CA GLU A 110 -11.38 -14.21 39.26
C GLU A 110 -11.13 -14.44 40.76
N PRO A 111 -11.23 -15.68 41.27
CA PRO A 111 -10.99 -15.96 42.67
C PRO A 111 -9.57 -15.52 43.04
N ALA A 112 -9.45 -14.83 44.18
CA ALA A 112 -8.18 -14.27 44.63
C ALA A 112 -7.08 -15.34 44.62
N PRO A 113 -5.87 -15.04 44.12
CA PRO A 113 -4.77 -15.99 44.12
C PRO A 113 -4.51 -16.49 45.54
N GLY A 114 -4.87 -17.76 45.82
CA GLY A 114 -4.73 -18.37 47.14
C GLY A 114 -6.02 -18.78 47.86
N SER A 115 -7.23 -18.52 47.33
CA SER A 115 -8.49 -18.89 48.00
C SER A 115 -8.90 -20.36 47.85
N GLY A 116 -8.03 -21.23 47.32
CA GLY A 116 -8.31 -22.64 46.99
C GLY A 116 -7.64 -23.69 47.89
N ALA A 117 -7.08 -23.33 49.05
CA ALA A 117 -6.26 -24.26 49.84
C ALA A 117 -6.68 -24.44 51.32
N HIS A 118 -7.92 -24.15 51.69
CA HIS A 118 -8.44 -24.48 53.02
C HIS A 118 -9.90 -24.95 52.96
N GLY A 119 -10.09 -26.25 52.80
CA GLY A 119 -11.40 -26.89 52.86
C GLY A 119 -11.29 -28.41 52.78
N HIS A 120 -11.03 -29.01 53.95
CA HIS A 120 -11.28 -30.38 54.42
C HIS A 120 -11.27 -31.56 53.43
#